data_AF-A0A7Y1LE19-F1
#
_entry.id   AF-A0A7Y1LE19-F1
#
_cell.length_a   1.000
_cell.length_b   1.000
_cell.length_c   1.000
_cell.angle_alpha   90.00
_cell.angle_beta   90.00
_cell.angle_gamma   90.00
#
_symmetry.space_group_name_H-M   'P 1'
#
loop_
_entity.id
_entity.type
_entity.pdbx_description
1 polymer ?
#
loop_
_entity_poly.entity_id
_entity_poly.type
_entity_poly.pdbx_seq_one_letter_code
_entity_poly.pdbx_strand_id
1 'polypeptide(L)'
;MNELRIVGRCVRSQIGCWSARHCCFQARYDHVFSIALGVFGSRRKAHRWLARSAVGVGRQAPCRMLCTSTGYADVHGELLRMDHGMYA
;
A
#
# COMPACT_ATOMS: atom_id res chain seq x y z
N MET A 1 16.27 -19.11 13.77
CA MET A 1 16.30 -19.03 12.29
C MET A 1 15.26 -18.00 11.86
N ASN A 2 15.66 -16.88 11.26
CA ASN A 2 14.72 -15.90 10.73
C ASN A 2 14.22 -16.37 9.38
N GLU A 3 12.95 -16.72 9.32
CA GLU A 3 12.24 -17.19 8.13
C GLU A 3 12.02 -16.03 7.15
N LEU A 4 12.75 -16.07 6.03
CA LEU A 4 12.58 -15.09 4.95
C LEU A 4 11.29 -15.40 4.19
N ARG A 5 10.28 -14.54 4.34
CA ARG A 5 8.99 -14.64 3.61
C ARG A 5 9.03 -13.79 2.34
N ILE A 6 8.71 -14.40 1.20
CA ILE A 6 8.57 -13.69 -0.08
C ILE A 6 7.25 -12.93 -0.06
N VAL A 7 7.31 -11.59 -0.07
CA VAL A 7 6.13 -10.71 0.01
C VAL A 7 5.59 -10.30 -1.38
N GLY A 8 6.30 -10.61 -2.48
CA GLY A 8 5.81 -10.38 -3.84
C GLY A 8 6.91 -10.26 -4.91
N ARG A 9 6.52 -10.11 -6.18
CA ARG A 9 7.43 -9.87 -7.32
C ARG A 9 8.01 -8.46 -7.27
N CYS A 10 9.32 -8.35 -7.09
CA CYS A 10 10.07 -7.14 -7.44
C CYS A 10 10.29 -7.15 -8.95
N VAL A 11 9.38 -6.55 -9.72
CA VAL A 11 9.63 -6.26 -11.13
C VAL A 11 10.68 -5.15 -11.14
N ARG A 12 11.94 -5.48 -11.49
CA ARG A 12 12.98 -4.49 -11.77
C ARG A 12 12.53 -3.67 -12.99
N SER A 13 11.73 -2.63 -12.75
CA SER A 13 11.58 -1.52 -13.70
C SER A 13 12.98 -0.93 -13.94
N GLN A 14 13.29 -0.34 -15.09
CA GLN A 14 14.62 0.25 -15.34
C GLN A 14 14.89 1.35 -14.29
N ILE A 15 15.63 1.01 -13.24
CA ILE A 15 15.82 1.83 -12.05
C ILE A 15 16.85 2.90 -12.39
N GLY A 16 16.43 4.17 -12.52
CA GLY A 16 17.33 5.32 -12.44
C GLY A 16 18.04 5.41 -11.07
N CYS A 17 18.65 6.54 -10.71
CA CYS A 17 19.46 6.74 -9.47
C CYS A 17 18.73 6.58 -8.11
N TRP A 18 17.64 5.82 -8.03
CA TRP A 18 16.83 5.63 -6.83
C TRP A 18 17.37 4.49 -5.97
N SER A 19 17.30 4.67 -4.65
CA SER A 19 17.66 3.61 -3.71
C SER A 19 16.65 2.46 -3.73
N ALA A 20 17.10 1.26 -3.37
CA ALA A 20 16.23 0.09 -3.22
C ALA A 20 15.02 0.37 -2.31
N ARG A 21 15.20 1.17 -1.26
CA ARG A 21 14.12 1.60 -0.36
C ARG A 21 13.03 2.36 -1.10
N HIS A 22 13.42 3.29 -1.99
CA HIS A 22 12.45 4.04 -2.76
C HIS A 22 11.73 3.15 -3.78
N CYS A 23 12.44 2.27 -4.47
CA CYS A 23 11.80 1.32 -5.40
C CYS A 23 10.77 0.42 -4.68
N CYS A 24 11.10 -0.07 -3.48
CA CYS A 24 10.17 -0.84 -2.65
C CYS A 24 8.94 -0.03 -2.24
N PHE A 25 9.14 1.24 -1.85
CA PHE A 25 8.04 2.14 -1.53
C PHE A 25 7.13 2.36 -2.75
N GLN A 26 7.71 2.68 -3.91
CA GLN A 26 6.96 2.94 -5.14
C GLN A 26 6.15 1.70 -5.57
N ALA A 27 6.77 0.52 -5.56
CA ALA A 27 6.07 -0.73 -5.88
C ALA A 27 4.88 -1.01 -4.94
N ARG A 28 5.05 -0.76 -3.64
CA ARG A 28 3.96 -0.89 -2.66
C ARG A 28 2.87 0.15 -2.90
N TYR A 29 3.24 1.39 -3.20
CA TYR A 29 2.31 2.47 -3.50
C TYR A 29 1.46 2.14 -4.72
N ASP A 30 2.08 1.74 -5.82
CA ASP A 30 1.39 1.42 -7.07
C ASP A 30 0.42 0.24 -6.88
N HIS A 31 0.85 -0.79 -6.14
CA HIS A 31 -0.01 -1.94 -5.85
C HIS A 31 -1.24 -1.54 -5.01
N VAL A 32 -1.02 -0.87 -3.88
CA VAL A 32 -2.12 -0.42 -3.00
C VAL A 32 -3.05 0.55 -3.73
N PHE A 33 -2.50 1.44 -4.56
CA PHE A 33 -3.29 2.37 -5.35
C PHE A 33 -4.18 1.67 -6.38
N SER A 34 -3.68 0.62 -7.04
CA SER A 34 -4.47 -0.18 -7.98
C SER A 34 -5.68 -0.82 -7.30
N ILE A 35 -5.50 -1.37 -6.09
CA ILE A 35 -6.59 -1.97 -5.31
C ILE A 35 -7.57 -0.87 -4.87
N ALA A 36 -7.05 0.24 -4.32
CA ALA A 36 -7.88 1.36 -3.88
C ALA A 36 -8.71 1.95 -5.05
N LEU A 37 -8.16 1.99 -6.26
CA LEU A 37 -8.89 2.41 -7.43
C LEU A 37 -10.10 1.50 -7.71
N GLY A 38 -9.94 0.18 -7.56
CA GLY A 38 -11.03 -0.79 -7.64
C GLY A 38 -12.10 -0.55 -6.57
N VAL A 39 -11.70 -0.50 -5.29
CA VAL A 39 -12.60 -0.33 -4.14
C VAL A 39 -13.40 0.98 -4.22
N PHE A 40 -12.74 2.08 -4.55
CA PHE A 40 -13.38 3.41 -4.53
C PHE A 40 -14.01 3.83 -5.86
N GLY A 41 -13.73 3.12 -6.96
CA GLY A 41 -14.19 3.40 -8.32
C GLY A 41 -13.78 4.78 -8.86
N SER A 42 -12.85 5.48 -8.20
CA SER A 42 -12.44 6.82 -8.59
C SER A 42 -11.01 7.10 -8.16
N ARG A 43 -10.18 7.49 -9.13
CA ARG A 43 -8.78 7.90 -8.91
C ARG A 43 -8.65 8.96 -7.82
N ARG A 44 -9.56 9.94 -7.84
CA ARG A 44 -9.60 11.04 -6.85
C ARG A 44 -9.93 10.52 -5.44
N LYS A 45 -10.84 9.55 -5.32
CA LYS A 45 -11.19 8.94 -4.02
C LYS A 45 -10.03 8.08 -3.50
N ALA A 46 -9.42 7.26 -4.37
CA ALA A 46 -8.26 6.43 -4.03
C ALA A 46 -7.07 7.27 -3.53
N HIS A 47 -6.69 8.33 -4.25
CA HIS A 47 -5.64 9.23 -3.79
C HIS A 47 -5.98 9.91 -2.46
N ARG A 48 -7.23 10.37 -2.29
CA ARG A 48 -7.64 10.98 -1.01
C ARG A 48 -7.57 10.00 0.15
N TRP A 49 -7.97 8.75 -0.06
CA TRP A 49 -7.87 7.72 0.97
C TRP A 49 -6.41 7.44 1.33
N LEU A 50 -5.52 7.30 0.33
CA LEU A 50 -4.09 7.10 0.55
C LEU A 50 -3.40 8.25 1.29
N ALA A 51 -3.84 9.49 1.04
CA ALA A 51 -3.23 10.70 1.59
C ALA A 51 -3.81 11.12 2.94
N ARG A 52 -5.03 10.69 3.29
CA ARG A 52 -5.69 11.06 4.54
C ARG A 52 -5.48 9.98 5.59
N SER A 53 -5.47 10.41 6.85
CA SER A 53 -5.57 9.52 8.01
C SER A 53 -6.76 8.57 7.83
N ALA A 54 -6.48 7.27 7.78
CA ALA A 54 -7.50 6.23 7.71
C ALA A 54 -7.68 5.63 9.11
N VAL A 55 -8.93 5.58 9.58
CA VAL A 55 -9.25 5.14 10.96
C VAL A 55 -8.81 3.68 11.18
N GLY A 56 -8.99 2.81 10.18
CA GLY A 56 -8.57 1.41 10.23
C GLY A 56 -7.06 1.16 10.19
N VAL A 57 -6.25 2.20 9.90
CA VAL A 57 -4.79 2.07 9.80
C VAL A 57 -4.07 2.95 10.86
N GLY A 58 -4.59 2.95 12.09
CA GLY A 58 -3.95 3.60 13.23
C GLY A 58 -3.90 5.14 13.15
N ARG A 59 -4.81 5.75 12.38
CA ARG A 59 -4.87 7.20 12.12
C ARG A 59 -3.65 7.79 11.41
N GLN A 60 -2.82 6.97 10.77
CA GLN A 60 -1.79 7.46 9.86
C GLN A 60 -2.33 7.49 8.42
N ALA A 61 -1.72 8.33 7.58
CA ALA A 61 -1.98 8.28 6.15
C ALA A 61 -1.42 6.96 5.59
N PRO A 62 -2.23 6.15 4.88
CA PRO A 62 -1.78 4.86 4.34
C PRO A 62 -0.47 4.96 3.56
N CYS A 63 -0.29 6.02 2.76
CA CYS A 63 0.95 6.23 1.99
C CYS A 63 2.20 6.28 2.88
N ARG A 64 2.13 6.84 4.09
CA ARG A 64 3.27 6.93 5.00
C ARG A 64 3.69 5.56 5.52
N MET A 65 2.73 4.65 5.68
CA MET A 65 2.95 3.31 6.20
C MET A 65 3.60 2.37 5.18
N LEU A 66 3.48 2.67 3.88
CA LEU A 66 4.10 1.86 2.81
C LEU A 66 5.63 1.89 2.81
N CYS A 67 6.24 2.77 3.62
CA CYS A 67 7.68 2.76 3.87
C CYS A 67 8.18 1.43 4.43
N THR A 68 7.35 0.68 5.16
CA THR A 68 7.70 -0.61 5.77
C THR A 68 6.87 -1.75 5.19
N SER A 69 7.38 -2.98 5.28
CA SER A 69 6.64 -4.17 4.86
C SER A 69 5.41 -4.41 5.75
N THR A 70 5.55 -4.19 7.06
CA THR A 70 4.46 -4.30 8.02
C THR A 70 3.36 -3.29 7.74
N GLY A 71 3.71 -2.01 7.57
CA GLY A 71 2.73 -0.98 7.26
C GLY A 71 2.04 -1.20 5.91
N TYR A 72 2.73 -1.79 4.93
CA TYR A 72 2.08 -2.27 3.71
C TYR A 72 1.05 -3.38 3.99
N ALA A 73 1.39 -4.38 4.81
CA ALA A 73 0.48 -5.48 5.15
C ALA A 73 -0.78 -4.95 5.86
N ASP A 74 -0.63 -4.00 6.79
CA ASP A 74 -1.73 -3.37 7.50
C ASP A 74 -2.66 -2.61 6.54
N VAL A 75 -2.08 -1.76 5.68
CA VAL A 75 -2.84 -0.98 4.66
C VAL A 75 -3.54 -1.89 3.65
N HIS A 76 -2.86 -2.94 3.20
CA HIS A 76 -3.42 -3.91 2.26
C HIS A 76 -4.57 -4.70 2.89
N GLY A 77 -4.40 -5.14 4.14
CA GLY A 77 -5.44 -5.81 4.91
C GLY A 77 -6.68 -4.92 5.05
N GLU A 78 -6.49 -3.64 5.37
CA GLU A 78 -7.61 -2.68 5.45
C GLU A 78 -8.38 -2.58 4.13
N LEU A 79 -7.67 -2.42 3.01
CA LEU A 79 -8.27 -2.32 1.69
C LEU A 79 -9.07 -3.56 1.31
N LEU A 80 -8.57 -4.76 1.63
CA LEU A 80 -9.30 -6.00 1.40
C LEU A 80 -10.57 -6.07 2.23
N ARG A 81 -10.54 -5.62 3.49
CA ARG A 81 -11.77 -5.54 4.30
C ARG A 81 -12.79 -4.61 3.65
N MET A 82 -12.36 -3.43 3.20
CA MET A 82 -13.23 -2.47 2.52
C MET A 82 -13.79 -3.03 1.20
N ASP A 83 -12.98 -3.75 0.43
CA ASP A 83 -13.41 -4.42 -0.82
C ASP A 83 -14.52 -5.46 -0.57
N HIS A 84 -14.42 -6.19 0.53
CA HIS A 84 -15.45 -7.13 0.99
C HIS A 84 -16.61 -6.46 1.76
N GLY A 85 -16.68 -5.13 1.79
CA GLY A 85 -17.74 -4.38 2.46
C GLY A 85 -17.65 -4.35 3.98
N MET A 86 -16.53 -4.78 4.55
CA MET A 86 -16.23 -4.67 5.98
C MET A 86 -15.59 -3.31 6.27
N TYR A 87 -16.34 -2.42 6.93
CA TYR A 87 -15.83 -1.14 7.41
C TYR A 87 -15.54 -1.23 8.92
N ALA A 88 -14.41 -0.67 9.35
CA ALA A 88 -14.09 -0.48 10.77
C ALA A 88 -14.34 0.95 11.24
#